data_AF-A0A7S3MNT4-F1
#
_entry.id   AF-A0A7S3MNT4-F1
#
_cell.length_a   1.000
_cell.length_b   1.000
_cell.length_c   1.000
_cell.angle_alpha   90.00
_cell.angle_beta   90.00
_cell.angle_gamma   90.00
#
_symmetry.space_group_name_H-M   'P 1'
#
loop_
_entity.id
_entity.type
_entity.pdbx_description
1 polymer ?
#
loop_
_entity_poly.entity_id
_entity_poly.type
_entity_poly.pdbx_seq_one_letter_code
_entity_poly.pdbx_strand_id
1 'polypeptide(L)'
;MTAMGGKISKESIYLRIYKQNFFDLTLVDLPGLTYVDGLGRFIANIYEDFIKNPNSIILYVTSATTDLVTGQSIELIDTHDKEWQRTMTIVTKVDARDSTFYQKFKVVDRGLGGFCVRNRTTDEIHQGVSQ
;
A
#
# COMPACT_ATOMS: atom_id res chain seq x y z
N MET A 1 -18.29 -12.06 16.03
CA MET A 1 -19.19 -10.91 15.79
C MET A 1 -19.09 -10.52 14.33
N THR A 2 -20.04 -10.98 13.53
CA THR A 2 -20.21 -10.62 12.12
C THR A 2 -20.97 -9.30 12.07
N ALA A 3 -20.29 -8.20 11.77
CA ALA A 3 -20.96 -6.96 11.42
C ALA A 3 -21.51 -7.12 9.99
N MET A 4 -22.84 -7.07 9.89
CA MET A 4 -23.57 -7.14 8.63
C MET A 4 -23.12 -6.01 7.69
N GLY A 5 -22.58 -6.38 6.52
CA GLY A 5 -22.34 -5.45 5.40
C GLY A 5 -20.95 -5.51 4.73
N GLY A 6 -19.94 -6.14 5.33
CA GLY A 6 -18.58 -6.17 4.75
C GLY A 6 -17.89 -7.54 4.85
N LYS A 7 -17.59 -8.14 3.70
CA LYS A 7 -16.96 -9.46 3.53
C LYS A 7 -15.43 -9.41 3.80
N ILE A 8 -14.99 -9.07 5.01
CA ILE A 8 -13.55 -9.06 5.36
C ILE A 8 -13.25 -10.09 6.44
N SER A 9 -12.32 -11.01 6.16
CA SER A 9 -11.83 -12.03 7.08
C SER A 9 -10.36 -11.77 7.46
N LYS A 10 -9.94 -12.22 8.64
CA LYS A 10 -8.52 -12.26 9.02
C LYS A 10 -7.79 -13.51 8.48
N GLU A 11 -8.53 -14.49 7.96
CA GLU A 11 -7.95 -15.70 7.40
C GLU A 11 -7.15 -15.36 6.14
N SER A 12 -5.87 -15.71 6.14
CA SER A 12 -4.96 -15.44 5.01
C SER A 12 -5.11 -16.47 3.92
N ILE A 13 -5.01 -16.03 2.66
CA ILE A 13 -4.86 -16.91 1.49
C ILE A 13 -3.38 -17.03 1.18
N TYR A 14 -2.83 -18.25 1.22
CA TYR A 14 -1.43 -18.51 0.94
C TYR A 14 -1.23 -18.95 -0.51
N LEU A 15 -0.45 -18.18 -1.27
CA LEU A 15 -0.01 -18.51 -2.62
C LEU A 15 1.51 -18.72 -2.62
N ARG A 16 1.97 -19.83 -3.18
CA ARG A 16 3.39 -20.19 -3.25
C ARG A 16 3.79 -20.46 -4.69
N ILE A 17 4.72 -19.65 -5.19
CA ILE A 17 5.19 -19.68 -6.58
C ILE A 17 6.65 -20.09 -6.57
N TYR A 18 7.00 -21.11 -7.34
CA TYR A 18 8.37 -21.64 -7.43
C TYR A 18 8.99 -21.32 -8.79
N LYS A 19 10.21 -20.78 -8.79
CA LYS A 19 10.99 -20.51 -9.99
C LYS A 19 12.48 -20.71 -9.72
N GLN A 20 13.19 -21.39 -10.62
CA GLN A 20 14.64 -21.56 -10.50
C GLN A 20 15.36 -20.21 -10.58
N ASN A 21 16.47 -20.06 -9.87
CA ASN A 21 17.32 -18.86 -9.84
C ASN A 21 16.62 -17.58 -9.34
N PHE A 22 15.62 -17.72 -8.46
CA PHE A 22 14.96 -16.60 -7.78
C PHE A 22 15.24 -16.65 -6.29
N PHE A 23 15.23 -15.47 -5.65
CA PHE A 23 15.36 -15.33 -4.21
C PHE A 23 14.03 -15.68 -3.52
N ASP A 24 14.12 -16.19 -2.30
CA ASP A 24 12.94 -16.38 -1.46
C ASP A 24 12.38 -15.02 -1.04
N LEU A 25 11.21 -14.68 -1.58
CA LEU A 25 10.49 -13.44 -1.25
C LEU A 25 9.10 -13.76 -0.74
N THR A 26 8.70 -13.09 0.34
CA THR A 26 7.31 -13.10 0.84
C THR A 26 6.69 -11.75 0.60
N LEU A 27 5.58 -11.72 -0.13
CA LEU A 27 4.75 -10.54 -0.33
C LEU A 27 3.43 -10.76 0.41
N VAL A 28 2.99 -9.75 1.14
CA VAL A 28 1.70 -9.73 1.82
C VAL A 28 0.88 -8.60 1.22
N ASP A 29 -0.26 -8.96 0.63
CA ASP A 29 -1.27 -7.99 0.21
C ASP A 29 -2.30 -7.82 1.34
N LEU A 30 -2.58 -6.57 1.70
CA LEU A 30 -3.46 -6.23 2.80
C LEU A 30 -4.73 -5.54 2.28
N PRO A 31 -5.89 -5.72 2.94
CA PRO A 31 -7.12 -5.04 2.53
C PRO A 31 -6.90 -3.52 2.50
N GLY A 32 -7.40 -2.84 1.47
CA GLY A 32 -7.29 -1.38 1.40
C GLY A 32 -7.81 -0.72 2.68
N LEU A 33 -7.02 0.21 3.23
CA LEU A 33 -7.33 0.91 4.46
C LEU A 33 -8.54 1.85 4.24
N THR A 34 -9.74 1.39 4.58
CA THR A 34 -11.00 2.15 4.46
C THR A 34 -11.71 2.25 5.81
N TYR A 35 -12.21 3.45 6.10
CA TYR A 35 -12.94 3.77 7.34
C TYR A 35 -14.43 4.05 7.12
N VAL A 36 -14.84 4.11 5.85
CA VAL A 36 -16.25 4.11 5.48
C VAL A 36 -16.78 2.74 5.92
N ASP A 37 -17.87 2.69 6.67
CA ASP A 37 -18.53 1.47 7.18
C ASP A 37 -18.00 0.88 8.51
N GLY A 38 -17.17 1.61 9.27
CA GLY A 38 -16.80 1.23 10.65
C GLY A 38 -15.84 0.04 10.78
N LEU A 39 -15.38 -0.52 9.65
CA LEU A 39 -14.41 -1.62 9.58
C LEU A 39 -12.96 -1.16 9.83
N GLY A 40 -12.71 0.15 9.84
CA GLY A 40 -11.35 0.69 9.89
C GLY A 40 -10.51 0.21 11.07
N ARG A 41 -11.09 0.05 12.27
CA ARG A 41 -10.37 -0.54 13.43
C ARG A 41 -10.01 -2.00 13.20
N PHE A 42 -10.90 -2.77 12.57
CA PHE A 42 -10.65 -4.17 12.26
C PHE A 42 -9.54 -4.31 11.21
N ILE A 43 -9.56 -3.48 10.17
CA ILE A 43 -8.52 -3.44 9.14
C ILE A 43 -7.20 -2.98 9.76
N ALA A 44 -7.17 -1.92 10.55
CA ALA A 44 -5.96 -1.47 11.25
C ALA A 44 -5.32 -2.60 12.07
N ASN A 45 -6.13 -3.39 12.80
CA ASN A 45 -5.62 -4.56 13.53
C ASN A 45 -5.01 -5.64 12.62
N ILE A 46 -5.43 -5.75 11.35
CA ILE A 46 -4.77 -6.64 10.38
C ILE A 46 -3.39 -6.08 10.03
N TYR A 47 -3.30 -4.78 9.75
CA TYR A 47 -2.01 -4.13 9.43
C TYR A 47 -1.01 -4.24 10.58
N GLU A 48 -1.45 -4.04 11.82
CA GLU A 48 -0.62 -4.18 13.03
C GLU A 48 0.14 -5.51 13.07
N ASP A 49 -0.48 -6.60 12.63
CA ASP A 49 0.16 -7.92 12.64
C ASP A 49 1.36 -8.03 11.69
N PHE A 50 1.39 -7.23 10.62
CA PHE A 50 2.45 -7.25 9.61
C PHE A 50 3.44 -6.09 9.74
N ILE A 51 2.97 -4.87 10.05
CA ILE A 51 3.80 -3.67 10.08
C ILE A 51 4.74 -3.64 11.30
N LYS A 52 4.37 -4.31 12.39
CA LYS A 52 5.19 -4.41 13.63
C LYS A 52 6.49 -5.20 13.44
N ASN A 53 6.61 -6.01 12.39
CA ASN A 53 7.85 -6.74 12.11
C ASN A 53 8.95 -5.75 11.66
N PRO A 54 10.04 -5.56 12.43
CA PRO A 54 11.08 -4.60 12.05
C PRO A 54 11.85 -4.99 10.78
N ASN A 55 11.77 -6.27 10.36
CA ASN A 55 12.43 -6.77 9.15
C ASN A 55 11.55 -6.65 7.90
N SER A 56 10.29 -6.20 8.00
CA SER A 56 9.43 -6.01 6.83
C SER A 56 9.68 -4.65 6.19
N ILE A 57 9.75 -4.62 4.86
CA ILE A 57 9.69 -3.39 4.08
C ILE A 57 8.23 -2.96 3.99
N ILE A 58 7.96 -1.70 4.28
CA ILE A 58 6.65 -1.08 4.13
C ILE A 58 6.56 -0.48 2.74
N LEU A 59 5.62 -0.97 1.94
CA LEU A 59 5.27 -0.37 0.66
C LEU A 59 4.09 0.58 0.86
N TYR A 60 4.37 1.88 0.97
CA TYR A 60 3.33 2.89 1.03
C TYR A 60 2.80 3.19 -0.38
N VAL A 61 1.82 2.39 -0.80
CA VAL A 61 1.17 2.52 -2.11
C VAL A 61 -0.01 3.50 -2.02
N THR A 62 0.06 4.60 -2.75
CA THR A 62 -0.95 5.67 -2.71
C THR A 62 -1.22 6.24 -4.11
N SER A 63 -2.33 6.96 -4.29
CA SER A 63 -2.70 7.57 -5.57
C SER A 63 -2.14 8.99 -5.67
N ALA A 64 -1.68 9.40 -6.85
CA ALA A 64 -1.28 10.79 -7.10
C ALA A 64 -2.43 11.80 -6.92
N THR A 65 -3.67 11.31 -6.90
CA THR A 65 -4.89 12.10 -6.73
C THR A 65 -5.29 12.29 -5.26
N THR A 66 -4.71 11.52 -4.33
CA THR A 66 -5.01 11.62 -2.90
C THR A 66 -4.04 12.58 -2.22
N ASP A 67 -4.34 12.96 -0.97
CA ASP A 67 -3.33 13.60 -0.15
C ASP A 67 -2.25 12.57 0.20
N LEU A 68 -1.01 12.85 -0.21
CA LEU A 68 0.14 11.97 0.03
C LEU A 68 0.73 12.18 1.42
N VAL A 69 0.55 13.38 2.00
CA VAL A 69 1.28 13.81 3.20
C VAL A 69 0.44 13.72 4.46
N THR A 70 -0.89 13.66 4.31
CA THR A 70 -1.79 13.45 5.43
C THR A 70 -2.60 12.18 5.24
N GLY A 71 -2.80 11.45 6.33
CA GLY A 71 -3.64 10.26 6.33
C GLY A 71 -3.21 9.24 7.37
N GLN A 72 -4.14 8.34 7.69
CA GLN A 72 -3.93 7.33 8.72
C GLN A 72 -2.86 6.31 8.34
N SER A 73 -2.60 6.12 7.04
CA SER A 73 -1.45 5.34 6.58
C SER A 73 -0.12 5.96 7.02
N ILE A 74 0.01 7.29 6.96
CA ILE A 74 1.22 7.99 7.42
C ILE A 74 1.34 7.87 8.94
N GLU A 75 0.25 8.06 9.69
CA GLU A 75 0.25 7.89 11.15
C GLU A 75 0.66 6.47 11.57
N LEU A 76 0.16 5.46 10.87
CA LEU A 76 0.49 4.06 11.10
C LEU A 76 1.97 3.76 10.78
N ILE A 77 2.48 4.32 9.68
CA ILE A 77 3.90 4.23 9.31
C ILE A 77 4.76 4.92 10.36
N ASP A 78 4.47 6.17 10.72
CA ASP A 78 5.28 6.95 11.67
C ASP A 78 5.27 6.32 13.08
N THR A 79 4.22 5.58 13.44
CA THR A 79 4.15 4.80 14.69
C THR A 79 5.15 3.64 14.71
N HIS A 80 5.47 3.04 13.55
CA HIS A 80 6.28 1.82 13.43
C HIS A 80 7.63 2.02 12.71
N ASP A 81 7.81 3.14 12.03
CA ASP A 81 8.97 3.50 11.21
C ASP A 81 9.09 5.03 11.10
N LYS A 82 9.18 5.70 12.26
CA LYS A 82 9.26 7.18 12.36
C LYS A 82 10.35 7.81 11.48
N GLU A 83 11.49 7.14 11.36
CA GLU A 83 12.64 7.60 10.58
C GLU A 83 12.62 7.09 9.12
N TRP A 84 11.55 6.38 8.73
CA TRP A 84 11.30 5.87 7.37
C TRP A 84 12.40 4.96 6.82
N GLN A 85 13.12 4.25 7.70
CA GLN A 85 14.30 3.46 7.34
C GLN A 85 13.95 2.22 6.52
N ARG A 86 12.70 1.77 6.59
CA ARG A 86 12.19 0.58 5.89
C ARG A 86 10.91 0.86 5.10
N THR A 87 10.59 2.13 4.88
CA THR A 87 9.42 2.55 4.11
C THR A 87 9.83 3.04 2.73
N MET A 88 9.11 2.55 1.71
CA MET A 88 9.22 2.96 0.32
C MET A 88 7.89 3.51 -0.16
N THR A 89 7.90 4.69 -0.78
CA THR A 89 6.69 5.31 -1.32
C THR A 89 6.48 4.89 -2.77
N ILE A 90 5.30 4.36 -3.08
CA ILE A 90 4.89 4.03 -4.44
C ILE A 90 3.65 4.86 -4.79
N VAL A 91 3.79 5.79 -5.74
CA VAL A 91 2.68 6.63 -6.18
C VAL A 91 2.14 6.17 -7.52
N THR A 92 0.86 5.79 -7.51
CA THR A 92 0.11 5.30 -8.67
C THR A 92 -0.72 6.41 -9.30
N LYS A 93 -1.33 6.17 -10.48
CA LYS A 93 -2.24 7.11 -11.17
C LYS A 93 -1.63 8.50 -11.42
N VAL A 94 -0.33 8.55 -11.68
CA VAL A 94 0.45 9.78 -11.87
C VAL A 94 0.05 10.59 -13.12
N ASP A 95 -0.71 9.97 -14.01
CA ASP A 95 -1.40 10.56 -15.16
C ASP A 95 -2.55 11.50 -14.73
N ALA A 96 -3.18 11.25 -13.58
CA ALA A 96 -4.30 12.05 -13.06
C ALA A 96 -3.88 13.07 -11.98
N ARG A 97 -2.59 13.40 -11.88
CA ARG A 97 -2.05 14.28 -10.84
C ARG A 97 -2.54 15.72 -10.95
N ASP A 98 -2.68 16.38 -9.80
CA ASP A 98 -2.92 17.83 -9.71
C ASP A 98 -1.61 18.64 -9.80
N SER A 99 -1.71 19.97 -9.86
CA SER A 99 -0.55 20.87 -9.92
C SER A 99 0.29 20.90 -8.65
N THR A 100 -0.25 20.45 -7.51
CA THR A 100 0.40 20.43 -6.20
C THR A 100 1.16 19.13 -5.93
N PHE A 101 0.96 18.10 -6.76
CA PHE A 101 1.55 16.77 -6.64
C PHE A 101 3.04 16.80 -6.29
N TYR A 102 3.85 17.55 -7.04
CA TYR A 102 5.30 17.56 -6.83
C TYR A 102 5.71 18.08 -5.45
N GLN A 103 4.95 19.01 -4.86
CA GLN A 103 5.24 19.52 -3.52
C GLN A 103 4.89 18.48 -2.47
N LYS A 104 3.77 17.78 -2.64
CA LYS A 104 3.36 16.68 -1.76
C LYS A 104 4.34 15.49 -1.87
N PHE A 105 4.73 15.13 -3.08
CA PHE A 105 5.64 14.01 -3.36
C PHE A 105 7.00 14.19 -2.68
N LYS A 106 7.59 15.40 -2.74
CA LYS A 106 8.88 15.69 -2.08
C LYS A 106 8.90 15.40 -0.58
N VAL A 107 7.75 15.44 0.09
CA VAL A 107 7.65 15.15 1.53
C VAL A 107 7.71 13.64 1.79
N VAL A 108 7.10 12.84 0.91
CA VAL A 108 7.04 11.38 1.03
C VAL A 108 8.13 10.63 0.26
N ASP A 109 8.88 11.33 -0.59
CA ASP A 109 10.10 10.83 -1.24
C ASP A 109 11.27 10.87 -0.25
N ARG A 110 11.25 9.94 0.70
CA ARG A 110 12.27 9.76 1.74
C ARG A 110 12.44 8.28 2.06
N GLY A 111 13.33 7.96 3.00
CA GLY A 111 13.54 6.58 3.42
C GLY A 111 14.20 5.76 2.31
N LEU A 112 13.54 4.68 1.89
CA LEU A 112 13.98 3.85 0.76
C LEU A 112 13.68 4.49 -0.61
N GLY A 113 13.06 5.67 -0.64
CA GLY A 113 12.79 6.47 -1.83
C GLY A 113 11.33 6.43 -2.29
N GLY A 114 10.98 7.37 -3.15
CA GLY A 114 9.69 7.50 -3.80
C GLY A 114 9.74 7.12 -5.28
N PHE A 115 8.79 6.29 -5.71
CA PHE A 115 8.68 5.82 -7.09
C PHE A 115 7.29 6.13 -7.64
N CYS A 116 7.26 6.69 -8.85
CA CYS A 116 6.04 6.94 -9.60
C CYS A 116 5.80 5.78 -10.57
N VAL A 117 4.61 5.18 -10.52
CA VAL A 117 4.23 4.06 -11.40
C VAL A 117 2.91 4.35 -12.12
N ARG A 118 2.85 4.00 -13.40
CA ARG A 118 1.60 4.00 -14.17
C ARG A 118 1.10 2.57 -14.30
N ASN A 119 0.12 2.21 -13.51
CA ASN A 119 -0.51 0.89 -13.62
C ASN A 119 -1.31 0.79 -14.92
N ARG A 120 -1.56 -0.45 -15.36
CA ARG A 120 -2.45 -0.72 -16.50
C ARG A 120 -3.86 -0.24 -16.19
N THR A 121 -4.52 0.35 -17.19
CA THR A 121 -5.95 0.68 -17.11
C THR A 121 -6.80 -0.58 -17.21
N THR A 122 -8.07 -0.50 -16.81
CA THR A 122 -9.01 -1.62 -16.97
C THR A 122 -9.14 -2.06 -18.43
N ASP A 123 -9.17 -1.10 -19.36
CA ASP A 123 -9.24 -1.39 -20.79
C ASP A 123 -7.99 -2.09 -21.30
N GLU A 124 -6.79 -1.68 -20.84
CA GLU A 124 -5.52 -2.31 -21.19
C GLU A 124 -5.44 -3.75 -20.65
N ILE A 125 -5.96 -3.99 -19.44
CA ILE A 125 -6.05 -5.33 -18.86
C ILE A 125 -6.97 -6.21 -19.72
N HIS A 126 -8.15 -5.71 -20.11
CA HIS A 126 -9.08 -6.46 -20.95
C HIS A 126 -8.54 -6.74 -22.36
N GLN A 127 -7.71 -5.84 -22.89
CA GLN A 127 -7.05 -6.01 -24.19
C GLN A 127 -5.78 -6.88 -24.12
N GLY A 128 -5.41 -7.36 -22.92
CA GLY A 128 -4.22 -8.21 -22.74
C GLY A 128 -2.90 -7.48 -22.96
N VAL A 129 -2.88 -6.16 -22.83
CA VAL A 129 -1.67 -5.35 -23.03
C VAL A 129 -0.66 -5.64 -21.92
N SER A 130 0.54 -6.08 -22.29
CA SER A 130 1.70 -6.12 -21.39
C SER A 130 2.40 -4.77 -21.38
N GLN A 131 2.80 -4.30 -20.19
CA GLN A 131 3.74 -3.19 -20.04
C GLN A 131 5.18 -3.71 -20.08
#